data_AF-A0A926IT77-F1
#
_entry.id   AF-A0A926IT77-F1
#
_cell.length_a   1.000
_cell.length_b   1.000
_cell.length_c   1.000
_cell.angle_alpha   90.00
_cell.angle_beta   90.00
_cell.angle_gamma   90.00
#
_symmetry.space_group_name_H-M   'P 1'
#
loop_
_entity.id
_entity.type
_entity.pdbx_description
1 polymer ?
#
loop_
_entity_poly.entity_id
_entity_poly.type
_entity_poly.pdbx_seq_one_letter_code
_entity_poly.pdbx_strand_id
1 'polypeptide(L)'
;MKRLGELTAEDLAAHPVWRYEGGSGADALVVPTKRKTLSQGDDEIFLAATEFELFDSSRHSGFCFPADDSGIDYLQPVIVGPSRHVSFWFDEPVGAEELASQWAAFGREPASIFPVTFRCLVPVDGRHVTGRIDGVESPPQEVDFQEPEKRPRMPPQPERAPLTARPIEIRRGIGPASTRTARRRKAEWTVEFTQGPIRGTGTTGDVSPRGMFVRSNQIPGTGPMVKLTVNLPEGRKLVLTGRVVRSAEENPPGFGLRLAEDVPGYDELLSRLRDKTKPK
;
A
#
# COMPACT_ATOMS: atom_id res chain seq x y z
N MET A 1 16.06 7.16 -19.51
CA MET A 1 15.77 6.00 -18.65
C MET A 1 16.91 5.86 -17.68
N LYS A 2 16.63 5.55 -16.41
CA LYS A 2 17.63 5.36 -15.34
C LYS A 2 17.18 4.24 -14.41
N ARG A 3 18.10 3.61 -13.68
CA ARG A 3 17.72 2.75 -12.54
C ARG A 3 17.24 3.62 -11.39
N LEU A 4 16.28 3.11 -10.62
CA LEU A 4 15.66 3.83 -9.51
C LEU A 4 16.73 4.20 -8.48
N GLY A 5 17.56 3.25 -8.05
CA GLY A 5 18.63 3.47 -7.07
C GLY A 5 19.75 4.41 -7.53
N GLU A 6 19.78 4.78 -8.82
CA GLU A 6 20.74 5.75 -9.36
C GLU A 6 20.18 7.17 -9.44
N LEU A 7 18.89 7.41 -9.17
CA LEU A 7 18.32 8.76 -9.18
C LEU A 7 19.05 9.68 -8.19
N THR A 8 19.46 10.86 -8.64
CA THR A 8 20.10 11.87 -7.79
C THR A 8 19.16 13.02 -7.46
N ALA A 9 19.56 13.89 -6.53
CA ALA A 9 18.80 15.11 -6.22
C ALA A 9 18.73 16.06 -7.43
N GLU A 10 19.80 16.14 -8.24
CA GLU A 10 19.86 16.93 -9.46
C GLU A 10 18.89 16.41 -10.52
N ASP A 11 18.77 15.08 -10.66
CA ASP A 11 17.79 14.46 -11.57
C ASP A 11 16.35 14.86 -11.21
N LEU A 12 16.02 14.83 -9.92
CA LEU A 12 14.70 15.20 -9.40
C LEU A 12 14.42 16.70 -9.53
N ALA A 13 15.45 17.54 -9.37
CA ALA A 13 15.35 18.98 -9.59
C ALA A 13 15.14 19.31 -11.07
N ALA A 14 15.84 18.60 -11.97
CA ALA A 14 15.71 18.79 -13.42
C ALA A 14 14.38 18.23 -13.96
N HIS A 15 13.92 17.09 -13.43
CA HIS A 15 12.70 16.41 -13.83
C HIS A 15 11.91 16.01 -12.58
N PRO A 16 10.87 16.76 -12.19
CA PRO A 16 10.15 16.49 -10.95
C PRO A 16 9.21 15.28 -11.02
N VAL A 17 8.95 14.73 -12.22
CA VAL A 17 8.07 13.57 -12.42
C VAL A 17 8.76 12.50 -13.25
N TRP A 18 8.80 11.28 -12.71
CA TRP A 18 9.36 10.11 -13.37
C TRP A 18 8.31 9.00 -13.47
N ARG A 19 8.22 8.34 -14.62
CA ARG A 19 7.35 7.18 -14.82
C ARG A 19 8.11 5.90 -14.53
N TYR A 20 7.48 5.00 -13.79
CA TYR A 20 7.98 3.66 -13.53
C TYR A 20 7.73 2.74 -14.74
N GLU A 21 8.72 1.93 -15.12
CA GLU A 21 8.67 1.04 -16.29
C GLU A 21 8.74 -0.45 -15.94
N GLY A 22 8.82 -0.80 -14.65
CA GLY A 22 8.96 -2.18 -14.19
C GLY A 22 10.27 -2.43 -13.43
N GLY A 23 10.42 -3.68 -12.98
CA GLY A 23 11.53 -4.14 -12.13
C GLY A 23 11.14 -4.19 -10.65
N SER A 24 12.14 -4.27 -9.78
CA SER A 24 11.95 -4.34 -8.32
C SER A 24 13.10 -3.65 -7.58
N GLY A 25 12.79 -2.98 -6.48
CA GLY A 25 13.78 -2.34 -5.62
C GLY A 25 14.65 -1.33 -6.36
N ALA A 26 15.95 -1.31 -6.05
CA ALA A 26 16.92 -0.35 -6.60
C ALA A 26 17.16 -0.53 -8.11
N ASP A 27 16.96 -1.74 -8.66
CA ASP A 27 17.16 -2.04 -10.08
C ASP A 27 15.95 -1.70 -10.96
N ALA A 28 14.83 -1.26 -10.37
CA ALA A 28 13.66 -0.83 -11.12
C ALA A 28 14.00 0.30 -12.10
N LEU A 29 13.32 0.36 -13.24
CA LEU A 29 13.59 1.34 -14.29
C LEU A 29 12.60 2.49 -14.25
N VAL A 30 13.12 3.71 -14.41
CA VAL A 30 12.34 4.95 -14.43
C VAL A 30 12.71 5.83 -15.62
N VAL A 31 11.73 6.59 -16.13
CA VAL A 31 11.90 7.49 -17.28
C VAL A 31 11.38 8.87 -16.92
N PRO A 32 12.16 9.95 -17.14
CA PRO A 32 11.70 11.29 -16.82
C PRO A 32 10.53 11.67 -17.73
N THR A 33 9.60 12.46 -17.22
CA THR A 33 8.44 12.93 -17.97
C THR A 33 8.36 14.45 -17.97
N LYS A 34 7.60 15.01 -18.91
CA LYS A 34 7.30 16.45 -18.96
C LYS A 34 6.06 16.84 -18.14
N ARG A 35 5.50 15.92 -17.37
CA ARG A 35 4.31 16.17 -16.55
C ARG A 35 4.67 17.17 -15.45
N LYS A 36 3.72 18.06 -15.16
CA LYS A 36 3.83 19.05 -14.07
C LYS A 36 2.86 18.81 -12.94
N THR A 37 1.89 17.93 -13.18
CA THR A 37 0.86 17.51 -12.23
C THR A 37 0.62 16.03 -12.44
N LEU A 38 0.18 15.35 -11.39
CA LEU A 38 -0.28 13.97 -11.43
C LEU A 38 -1.77 13.93 -11.11
N SER A 39 -2.40 12.81 -11.43
CA SER A 39 -3.72 12.50 -10.93
C SER A 39 -3.63 11.22 -10.11
N GLN A 40 -4.42 11.11 -9.05
CA GLN A 40 -4.60 9.81 -8.42
C GLN A 40 -5.11 8.84 -9.48
N GLY A 41 -5.99 9.29 -10.39
CA GLY A 41 -6.59 8.53 -11.50
C GLY A 41 -5.64 8.02 -12.59
N ASP A 42 -4.33 8.26 -12.48
CA ASP A 42 -3.35 7.80 -13.46
C ASP A 42 -3.25 6.26 -13.48
N ASP A 43 -3.36 5.68 -14.68
CA ASP A 43 -3.24 4.23 -14.88
C ASP A 43 -1.77 3.74 -14.79
N GLU A 44 -0.80 4.67 -14.79
CA GLU A 44 0.63 4.41 -14.71
C GLU A 44 1.18 4.79 -13.31
N ILE A 45 2.32 4.21 -12.93
CA ILE A 45 2.98 4.53 -11.66
C ILE A 45 3.99 5.65 -11.88
N PHE A 46 3.87 6.72 -11.10
CA PHE A 46 4.77 7.87 -11.14
C PHE A 46 5.45 8.10 -9.80
N LEU A 47 6.70 8.53 -9.87
CA LEU A 47 7.47 9.09 -8.79
C LEU A 47 7.43 10.61 -8.91
N ALA A 48 7.30 11.29 -7.80
CA ALA A 48 7.30 12.74 -7.74
C ALA A 48 8.39 13.25 -6.81
N ALA A 49 9.13 14.28 -7.28
CA ALA A 49 10.08 15.00 -6.46
C ALA A 49 9.42 15.53 -5.19
N THR A 50 10.09 15.32 -4.07
CA THR A 50 9.57 15.55 -2.73
C THR A 50 10.66 16.22 -1.89
N GLU A 51 10.29 17.27 -1.17
CA GLU A 51 11.16 17.92 -0.18
C GLU A 51 10.88 17.29 1.19
N PHE A 52 11.94 16.99 1.92
CA PHE A 52 11.91 16.45 3.27
C PHE A 52 12.57 17.44 4.21
N GLU A 53 11.96 17.67 5.37
CA GLU A 53 12.55 18.42 6.47
C GLU A 53 12.67 17.49 7.68
N LEU A 54 13.91 17.30 8.15
CA LEU A 54 14.23 16.47 9.31
C LEU A 54 13.97 17.22 10.62
N PHE A 55 14.09 16.54 11.75
CA PHE A 55 13.89 17.13 13.08
C PHE A 55 14.80 18.34 13.37
N ASP A 56 16.01 18.36 12.82
CA ASP A 56 16.96 19.47 12.96
C ASP A 56 16.71 20.63 11.96
N SER A 57 15.57 20.62 11.26
CA SER A 57 15.20 21.55 10.18
C SER A 57 16.11 21.51 8.95
N SER A 58 17.01 20.52 8.83
CA SER A 58 17.74 20.30 7.59
C SER A 58 16.82 19.78 6.49
N ARG A 59 17.04 20.27 5.27
CA ARG A 59 16.22 19.96 4.09
C ARG A 59 16.93 19.03 3.14
N HIS A 60 16.19 18.07 2.62
CA HIS A 60 16.71 17.04 1.72
C HIS A 60 15.74 16.82 0.55
N SER A 61 16.31 16.43 -0.59
CA SER A 61 15.55 16.07 -1.77
C SER A 61 15.34 14.57 -1.84
N GLY A 62 14.17 14.15 -2.30
CA GLY A 62 13.87 12.76 -2.54
C GLY A 62 12.63 12.59 -3.39
N PHE A 63 11.99 11.44 -3.27
CA PHE A 63 10.78 11.14 -4.02
C PHE A 63 9.77 10.35 -3.19
N CYS A 64 8.53 10.33 -3.67
CA CYS A 64 7.48 9.44 -3.20
C CYS A 64 6.64 8.99 -4.41
N PHE A 65 5.74 8.04 -4.20
CA PHE A 65 4.72 7.58 -5.15
C PHE A 65 3.36 8.17 -4.74
N PRO A 66 3.02 9.40 -5.15
CA PRO A 66 1.91 10.13 -4.56
C PRO A 66 0.54 9.72 -5.13
N ALA A 67 0.43 8.50 -5.70
CA ALA A 67 -0.82 7.99 -6.22
C ALA A 67 -1.87 7.90 -5.12
N ASP A 68 -1.48 7.47 -3.92
CA ASP A 68 -2.38 7.35 -2.76
C ASP A 68 -1.66 7.84 -1.49
N ASP A 69 -2.28 8.75 -0.77
CA ASP A 69 -1.77 9.32 0.49
C ASP A 69 -2.43 8.70 1.73
N SER A 70 -3.05 7.52 1.58
CA SER A 70 -3.68 6.77 2.68
C SER A 70 -2.69 6.19 3.70
N GLY A 71 -1.38 6.18 3.42
CA GLY A 71 -0.36 5.61 4.29
C GLY A 71 1.05 5.70 3.73
N ILE A 72 2.06 5.47 4.57
CA ILE A 72 3.47 5.50 4.17
C ILE A 72 3.83 4.33 3.24
N ASP A 73 3.14 3.21 3.36
CA ASP A 73 3.26 2.01 2.53
C ASP A 73 2.83 2.25 1.07
N TYR A 74 1.93 3.22 0.86
CA TYR A 74 1.53 3.69 -0.47
C TYR A 74 2.48 4.75 -1.01
N LEU A 75 2.85 5.72 -0.18
CA LEU A 75 3.70 6.83 -0.58
C LEU A 75 5.15 6.40 -0.79
N GLN A 76 5.61 5.39 -0.05
CA GLN A 76 6.99 4.88 -0.03
C GLN A 76 8.03 6.00 -0.16
N PRO A 77 8.03 6.96 0.79
CA PRO A 77 8.94 8.09 0.72
C PRO A 77 10.39 7.64 0.83
N VAL A 78 11.25 8.25 0.01
CA VAL A 78 12.68 7.98 -0.06
C VAL A 78 13.44 9.29 -0.12
N ILE A 79 14.44 9.48 0.74
CA ILE A 79 15.42 10.57 0.59
C ILE A 79 16.59 10.07 -0.26
N VAL A 80 17.02 10.90 -1.20
CA VAL A 80 18.21 10.66 -2.02
C VAL A 80 19.42 11.23 -1.30
N GLY A 81 20.22 10.35 -0.70
CA GLY A 81 21.50 10.71 -0.08
C GLY A 81 22.68 10.69 -1.07
N PRO A 82 23.85 11.21 -0.68
CA PRO A 82 25.04 11.24 -1.54
C PRO A 82 25.57 9.86 -1.93
N SER A 83 25.41 8.87 -1.05
CA SER A 83 25.96 7.51 -1.21
C SER A 83 24.90 6.44 -1.44
N ARG A 84 23.68 6.63 -0.92
CA ARG A 84 22.56 5.72 -1.07
C ARG A 84 21.22 6.42 -0.85
N HIS A 85 20.17 5.76 -1.31
CA HIS A 85 18.81 6.11 -0.96
C HIS A 85 18.47 5.63 0.45
N VAL A 86 17.59 6.36 1.12
CA VAL A 86 17.12 6.06 2.48
C VAL A 86 15.60 5.97 2.45
N SER A 87 15.11 4.77 2.76
CA SER A 87 13.70 4.42 2.66
C SER A 87 13.05 4.48 4.03
N PHE A 88 11.82 5.00 4.09
CA PHE A 88 11.03 4.98 5.33
C PHE A 88 10.02 3.84 5.40
N TRP A 89 9.91 3.06 4.32
CA TRP A 89 9.05 1.88 4.22
C TRP A 89 9.82 0.69 3.62
N PHE A 90 9.56 -0.51 4.13
CA PHE A 90 10.10 -1.78 3.64
C PHE A 90 8.99 -2.79 3.43
N ASP A 91 9.03 -3.56 2.33
CA ASP A 91 8.03 -4.60 2.06
C ASP A 91 8.22 -5.86 2.94
N GLU A 92 9.36 -5.96 3.61
CA GLU A 92 9.71 -7.04 4.53
C GLU A 92 10.21 -6.45 5.86
N PRO A 93 10.12 -7.21 6.97
CA PRO A 93 10.71 -6.80 8.25
C PRO A 93 12.20 -6.47 8.08
N VAL A 94 12.59 -5.26 8.48
CA VAL A 94 13.96 -4.77 8.33
C VAL A 94 14.76 -5.01 9.61
N GLY A 95 15.95 -5.59 9.47
CA GLY A 95 16.87 -5.84 10.59
C GLY A 95 17.54 -4.55 11.10
N ALA A 96 17.97 -4.57 12.37
CA ALA A 96 18.62 -3.42 13.00
C ALA A 96 19.92 -3.00 12.30
N GLU A 97 20.67 -3.94 11.70
CA GLU A 97 21.90 -3.65 10.97
C GLU A 97 21.63 -2.86 9.68
N GLU A 98 20.59 -3.21 8.93
CA GLU A 98 20.20 -2.50 7.72
C GLU A 98 19.71 -1.08 8.04
N LEU A 99 18.92 -0.93 9.11
CA LEU A 99 18.52 0.39 9.62
C LEU A 99 19.75 1.22 10.02
N ALA A 100 20.66 0.65 10.80
CA ALA A 100 21.89 1.33 11.20
C ALA A 100 22.73 1.76 9.98
N SER A 101 22.81 0.93 8.94
CA SER A 101 23.50 1.26 7.69
C SER A 101 22.84 2.43 6.94
N GLN A 102 21.51 2.58 6.98
CA GLN A 102 20.82 3.74 6.41
C GLN A 102 21.12 5.03 7.16
N TRP A 103 21.10 4.97 8.48
CA TRP A 103 21.39 6.13 9.33
C TRP A 103 22.85 6.55 9.25
N ALA A 104 23.76 5.58 9.17
CA ALA A 104 25.18 5.83 8.93
C ALA A 104 25.42 6.57 7.60
N ALA A 105 24.67 6.24 6.54
CA ALA A 105 24.79 6.96 5.27
C ALA A 105 24.26 8.40 5.32
N PHE A 106 23.35 8.70 6.24
CA PHE A 106 22.95 10.07 6.57
C PHE A 106 23.97 10.79 7.46
N GLY A 107 24.89 10.05 8.09
CA GLY A 107 25.77 10.58 9.12
C GLY A 107 25.02 11.06 10.37
N ARG A 108 23.84 10.50 10.66
CA ARG A 108 22.93 10.98 11.70
C ARG A 108 22.31 9.83 12.48
N GLU A 109 22.08 10.06 13.76
CA GLU A 109 21.31 9.15 14.62
C GLU A 109 19.80 9.31 14.38
N PRO A 110 18.98 8.24 14.51
CA PRO A 110 17.53 8.29 14.30
C PRO A 110 16.81 9.43 15.04
N ALA A 111 17.22 9.71 16.28
CA ALA A 111 16.63 10.77 17.11
C ALA A 111 16.86 12.20 16.57
N SER A 112 17.79 12.38 15.63
CA SER A 112 18.02 13.65 14.93
C SER A 112 17.38 13.70 13.53
N ILE A 113 16.84 12.57 13.08
CA ILE A 113 16.13 12.44 11.81
C ILE A 113 14.63 12.63 12.05
N PHE A 114 14.06 11.90 13.02
CA PHE A 114 12.62 11.87 13.26
C PHE A 114 12.16 12.90 14.30
N PRO A 115 10.96 13.48 14.11
CA PRO A 115 10.05 13.29 12.98
C PRO A 115 10.56 13.91 11.67
N VAL A 116 10.24 13.26 10.56
CA VAL A 116 10.45 13.81 9.22
C VAL A 116 9.13 14.34 8.70
N THR A 117 9.10 15.59 8.24
CA THR A 117 7.97 16.11 7.46
C THR A 117 8.33 16.09 5.99
N PHE A 118 7.34 15.87 5.13
CA PHE A 118 7.57 15.88 3.69
C PHE A 118 6.48 16.61 2.93
N ARG A 119 6.86 17.12 1.76
CA ARG A 119 5.97 17.77 0.81
C ARG A 119 6.34 17.35 -0.61
N CYS A 120 5.42 16.64 -1.26
CA CYS A 120 5.50 16.38 -2.69
C CYS A 120 5.45 17.72 -3.44
N LEU A 121 6.43 17.98 -4.29
CA LEU A 121 6.56 19.22 -5.06
C LEU A 121 5.68 19.22 -6.32
N VAL A 122 5.14 18.06 -6.69
CA VAL A 122 4.24 17.88 -7.83
C VAL A 122 2.80 17.82 -7.33
N PRO A 123 1.91 18.72 -7.76
CA PRO A 123 0.50 18.63 -7.40
C PRO A 123 -0.14 17.34 -7.91
N VAL A 124 -0.89 16.66 -7.05
CA VAL A 124 -1.72 15.51 -7.39
C VAL A 124 -3.18 15.93 -7.26
N ASP A 125 -3.95 15.87 -8.33
CA ASP A 125 -5.34 16.36 -8.38
C ASP A 125 -5.49 17.79 -7.81
N GLY A 126 -4.50 18.65 -8.10
CA GLY A 126 -4.49 20.06 -7.71
C GLY A 126 -4.00 20.36 -6.29
N ARG A 127 -3.62 19.36 -5.50
CA ARG A 127 -3.09 19.53 -4.13
C ARG A 127 -1.66 18.99 -4.00
N HIS A 128 -0.87 19.56 -3.08
CA HIS A 128 0.44 18.99 -2.75
C HIS A 128 0.23 17.94 -1.64
N VAL A 129 0.68 16.72 -1.89
CA VAL A 129 0.68 15.68 -0.85
C VAL A 129 1.72 16.04 0.19
N THR A 130 1.34 16.00 1.46
CA THR A 130 2.21 16.31 2.60
C THR A 130 1.98 15.28 3.70
N GLY A 131 2.97 15.06 4.54
CA GLY A 131 2.81 14.15 5.67
C GLY A 131 3.95 14.24 6.67
N ARG A 132 3.85 13.39 7.69
CA ARG A 132 4.81 13.27 8.78
C ARG A 132 5.11 11.80 9.01
N ILE A 133 6.38 11.49 9.17
CA ILE A 133 6.93 10.16 9.39
C ILE A 133 7.59 10.21 10.76
N ASP A 134 7.07 9.45 11.71
CA ASP A 134 7.60 9.41 13.08
C ASP A 134 8.67 8.31 13.28
N GLY A 135 8.81 7.40 12.31
CA GLY A 135 9.80 6.33 12.30
C GLY A 135 9.77 5.54 11.00
N VAL A 136 10.65 4.56 10.87
CA VAL A 136 10.57 3.58 9.77
C VAL A 136 9.41 2.62 10.04
N GLU A 137 8.64 2.35 9.00
CA GLU A 137 7.59 1.35 9.03
C GLU A 137 7.97 0.12 8.18
N SER A 138 7.62 -1.05 8.67
CA SER A 138 7.70 -2.32 7.95
C SER A 138 6.54 -3.21 8.39
N PRO A 139 6.12 -4.21 7.60
CA PRO A 139 5.18 -5.22 8.06
C PRO A 139 5.65 -5.83 9.39
N PRO A 140 4.71 -6.16 10.29
CA PRO A 140 5.07 -6.87 11.50
C PRO A 140 5.78 -8.18 11.10
N GLN A 141 6.91 -8.47 11.76
CA GLN A 141 7.55 -9.76 11.62
C GLN A 141 6.51 -10.82 11.97
N GLU A 142 6.22 -11.73 11.04
CA GLU A 142 5.46 -12.93 11.35
C GLU A 142 6.26 -13.65 12.43
N VAL A 143 5.89 -13.42 13.69
CA VAL A 143 6.37 -14.22 14.81
C VAL A 143 5.88 -15.61 14.46
N ASP A 144 6.81 -16.45 14.04
CA ASP A 144 6.57 -17.86 13.79
C ASP A 144 5.88 -18.37 15.04
N PHE A 145 4.57 -18.56 14.95
CA PHE A 145 3.76 -19.09 16.03
C PHE A 145 4.20 -20.54 16.12
N GLN A 146 5.34 -20.78 16.76
CA GLN A 146 5.73 -22.10 17.20
C GLN A 146 4.55 -22.58 18.02
N GLU A 147 3.82 -23.53 17.44
CA GLU A 147 2.71 -24.21 18.06
C GLU A 147 3.18 -24.56 19.47
N PRO A 148 2.55 -24.00 20.52
CA PRO A 148 3.15 -23.97 21.84
C PRO A 148 3.51 -25.39 22.22
N GLU A 149 4.82 -25.69 22.28
CA GLU A 149 5.31 -26.99 22.74
C GLU A 149 4.54 -27.31 24.02
N LYS A 150 3.81 -28.43 24.00
CA LYS A 150 2.86 -28.86 25.04
C LYS A 150 3.39 -28.44 26.42
N ARG A 151 2.91 -27.30 26.92
CA ARG A 151 3.33 -26.82 28.23
C ARG A 151 2.91 -27.90 29.23
N PRO A 152 3.80 -28.38 30.11
CA PRO A 152 3.40 -29.28 31.18
C PRO A 152 2.24 -28.64 31.95
N ARG A 153 1.16 -29.41 32.15
CA ARG A 153 -0.07 -28.96 32.82
C ARG A 153 0.30 -28.26 34.13
N MET A 154 0.14 -26.94 34.19
CA MET A 154 0.23 -26.22 35.47
C MET A 154 -0.93 -26.66 36.37
N PRO A 155 -0.69 -26.82 37.68
CA PRO A 155 -1.75 -27.05 38.64
C PRO A 155 -2.75 -25.86 38.66
N PRO A 156 -4.02 -26.12 39.00
CA PRO A 156 -5.08 -25.11 38.97
C PRO A 156 -4.71 -23.92 39.86
N GLN A 157 -4.67 -22.71 39.26
CA GLN A 157 -4.51 -21.49 40.03
C GLN A 157 -5.84 -21.10 40.70
N PRO A 158 -5.78 -20.52 41.90
CA PRO A 158 -6.97 -20.00 42.59
C PRO A 158 -7.60 -18.84 41.82
N GLU A 159 -8.94 -18.82 41.80
CA GLU A 159 -9.79 -17.83 41.14
C GLU A 159 -9.34 -16.40 41.44
N ARG A 160 -8.93 -15.67 40.40
CA ARG A 160 -8.71 -14.22 40.49
C ARG A 160 -9.98 -13.49 40.10
N ALA A 161 -10.31 -12.48 40.90
CA ALA A 161 -11.46 -11.61 40.74
C ALA A 161 -11.49 -10.89 39.36
N PRO A 162 -12.68 -10.59 38.82
CA PRO A 162 -12.83 -10.01 37.49
C PRO A 162 -12.28 -8.58 37.42
N LEU A 163 -11.33 -8.36 36.52
CA LEU A 163 -10.87 -7.02 36.13
C LEU A 163 -11.87 -6.41 35.15
N THR A 164 -12.48 -5.29 35.55
CA THR A 164 -13.36 -4.48 34.71
C THR A 164 -12.54 -3.78 33.62
N ALA A 165 -12.71 -4.19 32.37
CA ALA A 165 -12.08 -3.55 31.21
C ALA A 165 -12.62 -2.13 31.01
N ARG A 166 -11.72 -1.17 30.78
CA ARG A 166 -12.10 0.19 30.37
C ARG A 166 -12.52 0.21 28.89
N PRO A 167 -13.55 0.98 28.51
CA PRO A 167 -13.96 1.10 27.11
C PRO A 167 -12.86 1.73 26.25
N ILE A 168 -12.53 1.07 25.15
CA ILE A 168 -11.66 1.63 24.10
C ILE A 168 -12.54 2.49 23.21
N GLU A 169 -12.32 3.81 23.22
CA GLU A 169 -13.01 4.74 22.34
C GLU A 169 -12.49 4.60 20.90
N ILE A 170 -13.35 4.10 20.01
CA ILE A 170 -13.09 4.05 18.57
C ILE A 170 -13.18 5.48 18.02
N ARG A 171 -12.02 6.08 17.71
CA ARG A 171 -11.96 7.39 17.03
C ARG A 171 -12.53 7.27 15.61
N ARG A 172 -13.77 7.75 15.42
CA ARG A 172 -14.35 8.04 14.09
C ARG A 172 -13.67 9.27 13.49
N GLY A 173 -12.67 9.05 12.64
CA GLY A 173 -12.11 10.09 11.78
C GLY A 173 -13.07 10.38 10.62
N ILE A 174 -13.75 11.54 10.65
CA ILE A 174 -14.46 12.12 9.51
C ILE A 174 -13.40 12.78 8.63
N GLY A 175 -12.67 11.97 7.84
CA GLY A 175 -11.78 12.46 6.80
C GLY A 175 -12.56 12.81 5.53
N PRO A 176 -12.13 13.82 4.75
CA PRO A 176 -12.70 14.11 3.44
C PRO A 176 -12.59 12.87 2.55
N ALA A 177 -13.63 12.61 1.74
CA ALA A 177 -13.77 11.44 0.91
C ALA A 177 -12.48 11.15 0.12
N SER A 178 -11.77 10.08 0.51
CA SER A 178 -10.61 9.51 -0.19
C SER A 178 -10.92 9.44 -1.70
N THR A 179 -10.31 10.34 -2.45
CA THR A 179 -10.26 10.29 -3.92
C THR A 179 -9.43 9.06 -4.30
N ARG A 180 -9.91 8.31 -5.29
CA ARG A 180 -9.43 6.96 -5.60
C ARG A 180 -8.61 6.97 -6.89
N THR A 181 -7.59 6.11 -6.95
CA THR A 181 -6.55 6.11 -8.01
C THR A 181 -6.93 5.56 -9.37
N ALA A 182 -8.06 4.89 -9.50
CA ALA A 182 -8.48 4.37 -10.78
C ALA A 182 -9.99 4.44 -10.85
N ARG A 183 -10.52 4.75 -12.03
CA ARG A 183 -11.96 4.76 -12.26
C ARG A 183 -12.49 3.34 -12.03
N ARG A 184 -13.17 3.15 -10.90
CA ARG A 184 -13.81 1.89 -10.59
C ARG A 184 -15.10 1.72 -11.38
N ARG A 185 -15.38 0.49 -11.76
CA ARG A 185 -16.59 0.11 -12.48
C ARG A 185 -17.44 -0.74 -11.58
N LYS A 186 -18.74 -0.48 -11.58
CA LYS A 186 -19.67 -1.38 -10.91
C LYS A 186 -19.70 -2.69 -11.70
N ALA A 187 -19.45 -3.79 -11.01
CA ALA A 187 -19.56 -5.13 -11.55
C ALA A 187 -20.01 -6.04 -10.43
N GLU A 188 -21.04 -6.84 -10.68
CA GLU A 188 -21.62 -7.77 -9.71
C GLU A 188 -21.39 -9.20 -10.18
N TRP A 189 -20.21 -9.73 -9.87
CA TRP A 189 -19.86 -11.13 -10.12
C TRP A 189 -19.80 -11.88 -8.79
N THR A 190 -20.28 -13.11 -8.81
CA THR A 190 -20.15 -13.99 -7.65
C THR A 190 -18.70 -14.41 -7.53
N VAL A 191 -18.15 -14.36 -6.32
CA VAL A 191 -16.77 -14.77 -6.04
C VAL A 191 -16.73 -15.79 -4.92
N GLU A 192 -15.81 -16.74 -5.05
CA GLU A 192 -15.38 -17.64 -3.98
C GLU A 192 -13.96 -17.23 -3.58
N PHE A 193 -13.64 -17.27 -2.29
CA PHE A 193 -12.30 -16.89 -1.84
C PHE A 193 -11.78 -17.78 -0.72
N THR A 194 -10.45 -17.88 -0.64
CA THR A 194 -9.74 -18.65 0.38
C THR A 194 -8.48 -17.92 0.86
N GLN A 195 -8.27 -17.88 2.18
CA GLN A 195 -7.07 -17.38 2.84
C GLN A 195 -6.77 -18.29 4.05
N GLY A 196 -5.80 -19.20 3.90
CA GLY A 196 -5.54 -20.22 4.92
C GLY A 196 -6.80 -21.05 5.24
N PRO A 197 -7.25 -21.11 6.51
CA PRO A 197 -8.46 -21.84 6.91
C PRO A 197 -9.76 -21.09 6.56
N ILE A 198 -9.69 -19.79 6.29
CA ILE A 198 -10.85 -18.96 5.99
C ILE A 198 -11.27 -19.22 4.55
N ARG A 199 -12.53 -19.58 4.35
CA ARG A 199 -13.17 -19.73 3.04
C ARG A 199 -14.51 -19.04 3.08
N GLY A 200 -14.87 -18.36 2.00
CA GLY A 200 -16.15 -17.69 1.89
C GLY A 200 -16.58 -17.39 0.47
N THR A 201 -17.77 -16.81 0.38
CA THR A 201 -18.35 -16.34 -0.88
C THR A 201 -18.71 -14.87 -0.77
N GLY A 202 -18.74 -14.17 -1.90
CA GLY A 202 -19.13 -12.78 -1.93
C GLY A 202 -19.59 -12.35 -3.31
N THR A 203 -19.82 -11.05 -3.45
CA THR A 203 -20.12 -10.43 -4.74
C THR A 203 -19.23 -9.22 -4.92
N THR A 204 -18.61 -9.07 -6.10
CA THR A 204 -17.90 -7.82 -6.39
C THR A 204 -18.87 -6.63 -6.31
N GLY A 205 -18.37 -5.50 -5.81
CA GLY A 205 -19.10 -4.22 -5.81
C GLY A 205 -18.54 -3.31 -6.89
N ASP A 206 -17.25 -2.99 -6.76
CA ASP A 206 -16.52 -2.19 -7.72
C ASP A 206 -15.19 -2.84 -8.10
N VAL A 207 -14.77 -2.67 -9.36
CA VAL A 207 -13.55 -3.28 -9.92
C VAL A 207 -12.72 -2.23 -10.66
N SER A 208 -11.40 -2.36 -10.58
CA SER A 208 -10.41 -1.54 -11.28
C SER A 208 -9.26 -2.42 -11.77
N PRO A 209 -8.34 -1.90 -12.60
CA PRO A 209 -7.16 -2.66 -13.03
C PRO A 209 -6.33 -3.22 -11.87
N ARG A 210 -6.25 -2.46 -10.75
CA ARG A 210 -5.37 -2.80 -9.62
C ARG A 210 -6.09 -3.51 -8.47
N GLY A 211 -7.40 -3.61 -8.50
CA GLY A 211 -8.13 -4.10 -7.34
C GLY A 211 -9.63 -4.21 -7.53
N MET A 212 -10.29 -4.71 -6.50
CA MET A 212 -11.74 -4.79 -6.43
C MET A 212 -12.23 -4.73 -5.00
N PHE A 213 -13.48 -4.33 -4.80
CA PHE A 213 -14.17 -4.51 -3.53
C PHE A 213 -15.08 -5.73 -3.61
N VAL A 214 -14.94 -6.64 -2.66
CA VAL A 214 -15.78 -7.82 -2.51
C VAL A 214 -16.69 -7.63 -1.31
N ARG A 215 -18.00 -7.62 -1.55
CA ARG A 215 -19.03 -7.65 -0.51
C ARG A 215 -19.16 -9.07 0.02
N SER A 216 -18.96 -9.27 1.32
CA SER A 216 -19.07 -10.59 1.96
C SER A 216 -19.29 -10.43 3.46
N ASN A 217 -19.99 -11.41 4.04
CA ASN A 217 -20.14 -11.54 5.49
C ASN A 217 -18.93 -12.21 6.16
N GLN A 218 -18.02 -12.77 5.36
CA GLN A 218 -16.73 -13.30 5.83
C GLN A 218 -15.63 -12.43 5.26
N ILE A 219 -14.81 -11.88 6.15
CA ILE A 219 -13.76 -10.93 5.79
C ILE A 219 -12.42 -11.61 6.09
N PRO A 220 -11.58 -11.89 5.07
CA PRO A 220 -10.22 -12.36 5.29
C PRO A 220 -9.40 -11.30 6.05
N GLY A 221 -8.33 -11.74 6.72
CA GLY A 221 -7.39 -10.82 7.37
C GLY A 221 -6.64 -9.96 6.37
N THR A 222 -6.29 -8.74 6.76
CA THR A 222 -5.42 -7.83 5.99
C THR A 222 -3.99 -8.35 5.92
N GLY A 223 -3.32 -8.21 4.78
CA GLY A 223 -1.92 -8.60 4.59
C GLY A 223 -1.74 -9.88 3.74
N PRO A 224 -2.10 -11.08 4.23
CA PRO A 224 -1.84 -12.32 3.51
C PRO A 224 -2.55 -12.42 2.16
N MET A 225 -1.98 -13.22 1.26
CA MET A 225 -2.54 -13.47 -0.07
C MET A 225 -3.87 -14.22 0.01
N VAL A 226 -4.86 -13.71 -0.71
CA VAL A 226 -6.18 -14.31 -0.91
C VAL A 226 -6.26 -14.84 -2.34
N LYS A 227 -6.65 -16.10 -2.48
CA LYS A 227 -7.05 -16.66 -3.77
C LYS A 227 -8.53 -16.40 -3.98
N LEU A 228 -8.88 -15.77 -5.11
CA LEU A 228 -10.24 -15.44 -5.50
C LEU A 228 -10.62 -16.22 -6.76
N THR A 229 -11.81 -16.79 -6.82
CA THR A 229 -12.39 -17.37 -8.05
C THR A 229 -13.62 -16.57 -8.42
N VAL A 230 -13.52 -15.78 -9.49
CA VAL A 230 -14.62 -14.99 -10.03
C VAL A 230 -15.44 -15.85 -10.98
N ASN A 231 -16.71 -16.05 -10.66
CA ASN A 231 -17.66 -16.75 -11.50
C ASN A 231 -18.26 -15.76 -12.51
N LEU A 232 -17.85 -15.88 -13.76
CA LEU A 232 -18.26 -15.04 -14.87
C LEU A 232 -19.51 -15.62 -15.57
N PRO A 233 -20.23 -14.83 -16.39
CA PRO A 233 -21.29 -15.35 -17.24
C PRO A 233 -20.81 -16.51 -18.13
N GLU A 234 -21.75 -17.33 -18.61
CA GLU A 234 -21.49 -18.50 -19.47
C GLU A 234 -20.70 -19.62 -18.77
N GLY A 235 -20.69 -19.62 -17.43
CA GLY A 235 -20.02 -20.65 -16.62
C GLY A 235 -18.49 -20.53 -16.60
N ARG A 236 -17.92 -19.45 -17.14
CA ARG A 236 -16.49 -19.20 -17.10
C ARG A 236 -16.03 -18.84 -15.69
N LYS A 237 -14.82 -19.26 -15.32
CA LYS A 237 -14.20 -18.94 -14.03
C LYS A 237 -12.87 -18.24 -14.26
N LEU A 238 -12.62 -17.17 -13.53
CA LEU A 238 -11.35 -16.45 -13.54
C LEU A 238 -10.73 -16.54 -12.14
N VAL A 239 -9.54 -17.14 -12.05
CA VAL A 239 -8.81 -17.25 -10.79
C VAL A 239 -7.88 -16.06 -10.65
N LEU A 240 -8.04 -15.31 -9.57
CA LEU A 240 -7.24 -14.15 -9.21
C LEU A 240 -6.49 -14.43 -7.90
N THR A 241 -5.42 -13.69 -7.68
CA THR A 241 -4.76 -13.61 -6.38
C THR A 241 -4.55 -12.15 -6.02
N GLY A 242 -4.58 -11.84 -4.72
CA GLY A 242 -4.39 -10.46 -4.25
C GLY A 242 -4.27 -10.37 -2.74
N ARG A 243 -3.90 -9.19 -2.24
CA ARG A 243 -3.84 -8.89 -0.80
C ARG A 243 -5.05 -8.08 -0.37
N VAL A 244 -5.61 -8.40 0.79
CA VAL A 244 -6.63 -7.55 1.41
C VAL A 244 -5.95 -6.31 1.96
N VAL A 245 -6.30 -5.16 1.41
CA VAL A 245 -5.73 -3.85 1.79
C VAL A 245 -6.61 -3.07 2.76
N ARG A 246 -7.89 -3.42 2.85
CA ARG A 246 -8.81 -2.85 3.83
C ARG A 246 -10.04 -3.73 4.01
N SER A 247 -10.65 -3.61 5.18
CA SER A 247 -11.92 -4.23 5.52
C SER A 247 -12.95 -3.13 5.82
N ALA A 248 -14.21 -3.40 5.49
CA ALA A 248 -15.33 -2.54 5.83
C ALA A 248 -16.38 -3.41 6.51
N GLU A 249 -16.73 -3.09 7.75
CA GLU A 249 -17.77 -3.80 8.50
C GLU A 249 -19.16 -3.18 8.28
N GLU A 250 -19.20 -1.91 7.87
CA GLU A 250 -20.43 -1.15 7.71
C GLU A 250 -20.86 -1.03 6.25
N ASN A 251 -22.02 -1.65 5.96
CA ASN A 251 -22.99 -1.40 4.90
C ASN A 251 -22.48 -1.04 3.47
N PRO A 252 -22.28 -2.03 2.57
CA PRO A 252 -22.27 -3.47 2.82
C PRO A 252 -20.90 -3.94 3.38
N PRO A 253 -20.89 -4.92 4.30
CA PRO A 253 -19.64 -5.49 4.78
C PRO A 253 -18.87 -6.12 3.62
N GLY A 254 -17.54 -6.02 3.68
CA GLY A 254 -16.68 -6.51 2.63
C GLY A 254 -15.22 -6.13 2.80
N PHE A 255 -14.44 -6.36 1.76
CA PHE A 255 -13.01 -6.07 1.77
C PHE A 255 -12.54 -5.54 0.43
N GLY A 256 -11.58 -4.61 0.49
CA GLY A 256 -10.81 -4.15 -0.66
C GLY A 256 -9.66 -5.10 -0.90
N LEU A 257 -9.61 -5.66 -2.11
CA LEU A 257 -8.55 -6.52 -2.59
C LEU A 257 -7.70 -5.75 -3.58
N ARG A 258 -6.37 -5.72 -3.37
CA ARG A 258 -5.38 -5.32 -4.37
C ARG A 258 -4.89 -6.57 -5.07
N LEU A 259 -5.03 -6.61 -6.38
CA LEU A 259 -4.63 -7.77 -7.17
C LEU A 259 -3.10 -7.86 -7.22
N ALA A 260 -2.59 -9.09 -7.25
CA ALA A 260 -1.21 -9.32 -7.67
C ALA A 260 -1.05 -8.88 -9.13
N GLU A 261 0.16 -8.47 -9.49
CA GLU A 261 0.50 -8.11 -10.87
C GLU A 261 0.36 -9.33 -11.79
N ASP A 262 0.07 -9.09 -13.06
CA ASP A 262 -0.07 -10.09 -14.13
C ASP A 262 -1.11 -11.19 -13.87
N VAL A 263 -2.40 -10.83 -13.90
CA VAL A 263 -3.48 -11.83 -13.93
C VAL A 263 -4.01 -12.02 -15.35
N PRO A 264 -3.66 -13.13 -16.05
CA PRO A 264 -4.10 -13.36 -17.41
C PRO A 264 -5.63 -13.33 -17.53
N GLY A 265 -6.14 -12.55 -18.48
CA GLY A 265 -7.57 -12.44 -18.76
C GLY A 265 -8.35 -11.44 -17.89
N TYR A 266 -7.74 -10.87 -16.84
CA TYR A 266 -8.41 -9.83 -16.05
C TYR A 266 -8.54 -8.50 -16.81
N ASP A 267 -7.51 -8.09 -17.55
CA ASP A 267 -7.58 -6.89 -18.39
C ASP A 267 -8.59 -7.01 -19.54
N GLU A 268 -8.70 -8.22 -20.11
CA GLU A 268 -9.72 -8.52 -21.12
C GLU A 268 -11.13 -8.42 -20.51
N LEU A 269 -11.33 -8.95 -19.30
CA LEU A 269 -12.57 -8.82 -18.56
C LEU A 269 -12.95 -7.35 -18.31
N LEU A 270 -11.99 -6.53 -17.87
CA LEU A 270 -12.21 -5.10 -17.66
C LEU A 270 -12.49 -4.36 -18.97
N SER A 271 -11.86 -4.74 -20.07
CA SER A 271 -12.09 -4.17 -21.40
C SER A 271 -13.51 -4.45 -21.89
N ARG A 272 -14.04 -5.67 -21.69
CA ARG A 272 -15.43 -6.01 -22.03
C ARG A 272 -16.47 -5.22 -21.23
N LEU A 273 -16.16 -4.81 -19.99
CA LEU A 273 -17.01 -3.90 -19.21
C LEU A 273 -17.03 -2.48 -19.80
N ARG A 274 -15.97 -2.08 -20.51
CA ARG A 274 -15.79 -0.74 -21.12
C ARG A 274 -16.81 -0.54 -22.25
N ASP A 275 -17.04 -1.58 -23.05
CA ASP A 275 -17.85 -1.52 -24.26
C ASP A 275 -19.35 -1.50 -23.99
N LYS A 276 -19.81 -2.16 -22.91
CA LYS A 276 -21.24 -2.20 -22.55
C LYS A 276 -21.83 -0.85 -22.13
N THR A 277 -21.00 0.12 -21.76
CA THR A 277 -21.44 1.43 -21.27
C THR A 277 -21.64 2.49 -22.36
N LYS A 278 -21.34 2.20 -23.64
CA LYS A 278 -21.69 3.13 -24.73
C LYS A 278 -23.12 2.86 -25.20
N PRO A 279 -24.08 3.77 -24.99
CA PRO A 279 -25.39 3.66 -25.62
C PRO A 279 -25.22 3.68 -27.14
N LYS A 280 -25.96 2.81 -27.84
CA LYS A 280 -26.06 2.82 -29.30
C LYS A 280 -26.79 4.06 -29.78
#